data_AF-A0A8D2BHU7-F1
#
_entry.id   AF-A0A8D2BHU7-F1
#
_cell.length_a   1.000
_cell.length_b   1.000
_cell.length_c   1.000
_cell.angle_alpha   90.00
_cell.angle_beta   90.00
_cell.angle_gamma   90.00
#
_symmetry.space_group_name_H-M   'P 1'
#
loop_
_entity.id
_entity.type
_entity.pdbx_description
1 polymer ?
#
loop_
_entity_poly.entity_id
_entity_poly.type
_entity_poly.pdbx_seq_one_letter_code
_entity_poly.pdbx_strand_id
1 'polypeptide(L)'
;MKRQRTITQMREKGKTPENQLSDEEILSLQEKDFRLLMLKRMQGIGNQLEAEMDNLQETLTKELQDIKLKQEEMQNTITEIKNSLEAANSRIQEAEERISEVEDRLVEITDAEQKREKRLKRNEESLRELWDNVKHTNICIIGVPEGEEREKGTEKIFQEIIAENFPNMGREPLTQNQEAQQHITSERNHSLKSRKHNNHIKYTRRNTPRHILIQLTKIKDKENMESS
;
A
#
# COMPACT_ATOMS: atom_id res chain seq x y z
N MET A 1 -20.99 126.74 -106.62
CA MET A 1 -22.00 125.76 -107.08
C MET A 1 -21.40 124.36 -107.08
N LYS A 2 -22.24 123.35 -106.77
CA LYS A 2 -22.04 121.89 -106.80
C LYS A 2 -21.56 121.22 -105.50
N ARG A 3 -22.59 120.68 -104.84
CA ARG A 3 -22.60 119.69 -103.76
C ARG A 3 -22.28 118.31 -104.33
N GLN A 4 -21.54 117.48 -103.60
CA GLN A 4 -21.72 116.03 -103.64
C GLN A 4 -21.97 115.55 -102.20
N ARG A 5 -23.13 114.94 -101.98
CA ARG A 5 -23.49 114.19 -100.77
C ARG A 5 -22.99 112.77 -100.95
N THR A 6 -22.37 112.20 -99.92
CA THR A 6 -22.16 110.75 -99.80
C THR A 6 -22.84 110.28 -98.52
N ILE A 7 -23.77 109.35 -98.70
CA ILE A 7 -24.52 108.65 -97.66
C ILE A 7 -23.71 107.41 -97.29
N THR A 8 -23.40 107.22 -96.00
CA THR A 8 -22.87 105.94 -95.49
C THR A 8 -23.82 105.43 -94.41
N GLN A 9 -24.36 104.24 -94.65
CA GLN A 9 -25.35 103.53 -93.84
C GLN A 9 -24.74 103.00 -92.55
N MET A 10 -25.50 103.13 -91.45
CA MET A 10 -25.30 102.38 -90.22
C MET A 10 -25.54 100.89 -90.49
N ARG A 11 -24.62 100.02 -90.07
CA ARG A 11 -24.85 98.56 -90.05
C ARG A 11 -24.63 98.04 -88.64
N GLU A 12 -25.74 97.82 -87.94
CA GLU A 12 -25.82 96.92 -86.80
C GLU A 12 -25.31 95.53 -87.23
N LYS A 13 -24.27 95.05 -86.55
CA LYS A 13 -23.96 93.63 -86.42
C LYS A 13 -24.23 93.33 -84.95
N GLY A 14 -25.19 92.50 -84.56
CA GLY A 14 -25.47 91.18 -85.12
C GLY A 14 -24.97 90.18 -84.09
N LYS A 15 -25.89 89.69 -83.26
CA LYS A 15 -25.72 88.78 -82.13
C LYS A 15 -24.75 87.63 -82.44
N THR A 16 -23.83 87.37 -81.51
CA THR A 16 -23.10 86.10 -81.36
C THR A 16 -24.07 84.92 -81.44
N PRO A 17 -23.80 83.86 -82.21
CA PRO A 17 -24.57 82.64 -82.11
C PRO A 17 -24.18 81.97 -80.78
N GLU A 18 -25.15 81.82 -79.89
CA GLU A 18 -25.06 80.87 -78.78
C GLU A 18 -24.81 79.49 -79.38
N ASN A 19 -23.66 78.89 -79.04
CA ASN A 19 -23.40 77.47 -79.29
C ASN A 19 -24.44 76.65 -78.53
N GLN A 20 -25.57 76.33 -79.18
CA GLN A 20 -26.49 75.33 -78.69
C GLN A 20 -25.86 73.97 -78.98
N LEU A 21 -25.49 73.26 -77.92
CA LEU A 21 -25.04 71.87 -77.97
C LEU A 21 -26.10 71.04 -78.70
N SER A 22 -25.68 70.16 -79.61
CA SER A 22 -26.62 69.28 -80.31
C SER A 22 -27.17 68.20 -79.37
N ASP A 23 -28.42 67.77 -79.56
CA ASP A 23 -29.06 66.72 -78.74
C ASP A 23 -28.25 65.40 -78.73
N GLU A 24 -27.51 65.13 -79.81
CA GLU A 24 -26.58 64.01 -79.95
C GLU A 24 -25.36 64.12 -79.00
N GLU A 25 -24.81 65.33 -78.83
CA GLU A 25 -23.71 65.59 -77.90
C GLU A 25 -24.19 65.49 -76.44
N ILE A 26 -25.40 65.95 -76.15
CA ILE A 26 -26.05 65.87 -74.82
C ILE A 26 -26.30 64.42 -74.41
N LEU A 27 -26.85 63.59 -75.31
CA LEU A 27 -27.06 62.15 -75.07
C LEU A 27 -25.73 61.41 -74.83
N SER A 28 -24.65 61.76 -75.56
CA SER A 28 -23.33 61.15 -75.37
C SER A 28 -22.67 61.49 -74.03
N LEU A 29 -22.91 62.71 -73.51
CA LEU A 29 -22.44 63.17 -72.21
C LEU A 29 -23.12 62.40 -71.07
N GLN A 30 -24.44 62.20 -71.15
CA GLN A 30 -25.20 61.44 -70.16
C GLN A 30 -24.78 59.96 -70.09
N GLU A 31 -24.43 59.34 -71.23
CA GLU A 31 -23.95 57.96 -71.26
C GLU A 31 -22.56 57.81 -70.60
N LYS A 32 -21.66 58.79 -70.77
CA LYS A 32 -20.35 58.83 -70.09
C LYS A 32 -20.50 58.97 -68.58
N ASP A 33 -21.42 59.80 -68.11
CA ASP A 33 -21.71 59.97 -66.68
C ASP A 33 -22.27 58.68 -66.06
N PHE A 34 -23.16 57.98 -66.77
CA PHE A 34 -23.66 56.67 -66.35
C PHE A 34 -22.54 55.63 -66.26
N ARG A 35 -21.66 55.54 -67.28
CA ARG A 35 -20.50 54.64 -67.28
C ARG A 35 -19.52 54.95 -66.13
N LEU A 36 -19.27 56.22 -65.84
CA LEU A 36 -18.44 56.65 -64.72
C LEU A 36 -19.05 56.27 -63.37
N LEU A 37 -20.36 56.45 -63.21
CA LEU A 37 -21.10 56.04 -62.02
C LEU A 37 -21.01 54.52 -61.80
N MET A 38 -21.15 53.72 -62.87
CA MET A 38 -20.99 52.27 -62.83
C MET A 38 -19.56 51.86 -62.45
N LEU A 39 -18.53 52.48 -63.04
CA LEU A 39 -17.13 52.24 -62.66
C LEU A 39 -16.86 52.52 -61.19
N LYS A 40 -17.36 53.64 -60.65
CA LYS A 40 -17.18 54.01 -59.24
C LYS A 40 -17.89 53.03 -58.30
N ARG A 41 -19.07 52.55 -58.68
CA ARG A 41 -19.79 51.47 -57.95
C ARG A 41 -18.99 50.17 -57.97
N MET A 42 -18.50 49.74 -59.14
CA MET A 42 -17.71 48.51 -59.30
C MET A 42 -16.41 48.57 -58.49
N GLN A 43 -15.72 49.70 -58.49
CA GLN A 43 -14.52 49.90 -57.68
C GLN A 43 -14.82 49.83 -56.18
N GLY A 44 -15.93 50.43 -55.73
CA GLY A 44 -16.36 50.33 -54.33
C GLY A 44 -16.64 48.88 -53.90
N ILE A 45 -17.28 48.09 -54.77
CA ILE A 45 -17.52 46.66 -54.52
C ILE A 45 -16.19 45.90 -54.48
N GLY A 46 -15.28 46.16 -55.42
CA GLY A 46 -13.95 45.53 -55.46
C GLY A 46 -13.17 45.77 -54.16
N ASN A 47 -13.09 47.02 -53.72
CA ASN A 47 -12.39 47.39 -52.48
C ASN A 47 -13.02 46.73 -51.24
N GLN A 48 -14.36 46.64 -51.19
CA GLN A 48 -15.04 45.95 -50.08
C GLN A 48 -14.71 44.46 -50.07
N LEU A 49 -14.73 43.82 -51.24
CA LEU A 49 -14.45 42.39 -51.38
C LEU A 49 -12.99 42.07 -51.00
N GLU A 50 -12.05 42.93 -51.39
CA GLU A 50 -10.63 42.81 -51.04
C GLU A 50 -10.42 42.94 -49.53
N ALA A 51 -11.07 43.91 -48.87
CA ALA A 51 -11.01 44.04 -47.41
C ALA A 51 -11.61 42.82 -46.67
N GLU A 52 -12.69 42.24 -47.18
CA GLU A 52 -13.23 40.99 -46.60
C GLU A 52 -12.31 39.79 -46.83
N MET A 53 -11.67 39.70 -48.00
CA MET A 53 -10.66 38.68 -48.29
C MET A 53 -9.44 38.79 -47.36
N ASP A 54 -8.92 39.99 -47.14
CA ASP A 54 -7.79 40.23 -46.24
C ASP A 54 -8.14 39.81 -44.80
N ASN A 55 -9.34 40.16 -44.32
CA ASN A 55 -9.81 39.79 -42.99
C ASN A 55 -10.02 38.28 -42.84
N LEU A 56 -10.54 37.62 -43.88
CA LEU A 56 -10.65 36.16 -43.92
C LEU A 56 -9.26 35.50 -43.91
N GLN A 57 -8.30 36.04 -44.65
CA GLN A 57 -6.94 35.52 -44.68
C GLN A 57 -6.26 35.68 -43.31
N GLU A 58 -6.43 36.83 -42.66
CA GLU A 58 -5.88 37.09 -41.33
C GLU A 58 -6.48 36.14 -40.28
N THR A 59 -7.80 35.93 -40.28
CA THR A 59 -8.48 35.03 -39.35
C THR A 59 -8.06 33.57 -39.55
N LEU A 60 -8.04 33.08 -40.79
CA LEU A 60 -7.58 31.72 -41.11
C LEU A 60 -6.11 31.50 -40.71
N THR A 61 -5.25 32.51 -40.90
CA THR A 61 -3.84 32.42 -40.53
C THR A 61 -3.67 32.31 -39.01
N LYS A 62 -4.41 33.11 -38.23
CA LYS A 62 -4.40 33.05 -36.77
C LYS A 62 -4.89 31.69 -36.26
N GLU A 63 -6.01 31.20 -36.78
CA GLU A 63 -6.56 29.89 -36.39
C GLU A 63 -5.59 28.74 -36.71
N LEU A 64 -4.93 28.78 -37.87
CA LEU A 64 -3.93 27.77 -38.23
C LEU A 64 -2.72 27.78 -37.29
N GLN A 65 -2.25 28.96 -36.87
CA GLN A 65 -1.16 29.09 -35.90
C GLN A 65 -1.57 28.54 -34.53
N ASP A 66 -2.77 28.86 -34.05
CA ASP A 66 -3.30 28.35 -32.78
C ASP A 66 -3.46 26.83 -32.78
N ILE A 67 -3.96 26.25 -33.88
CA ILE A 67 -4.08 24.79 -34.04
C ILE A 67 -2.69 24.14 -34.01
N LYS A 68 -1.71 24.74 -34.69
CA LYS A 68 -0.34 24.22 -34.73
C LYS A 68 0.32 24.22 -33.36
N LEU A 69 0.16 25.31 -32.59
CA LEU A 69 0.65 25.39 -31.21
C LEU A 69 0.02 24.32 -30.31
N LYS A 70 -1.31 24.18 -30.35
CA LYS A 70 -2.02 23.15 -29.58
C LYS A 70 -1.59 21.73 -29.97
N GLN A 71 -1.31 21.50 -31.25
CA GLN A 71 -0.82 20.21 -31.72
C GLN A 71 0.58 19.90 -31.16
N GLU A 72 1.47 20.89 -31.09
CA GLU A 72 2.81 20.73 -30.50
C GLU A 72 2.75 20.43 -28.99
N GLU A 73 1.92 21.16 -28.25
CA GLU A 73 1.66 20.89 -26.83
C GLU A 73 1.13 19.47 -26.59
N MET A 74 0.20 19.02 -27.43
CA MET A 74 -0.33 17.66 -27.37
C MET A 74 0.74 16.60 -27.65
N GLN A 75 1.65 16.83 -28.60
CA GLN A 75 2.75 15.89 -28.88
C GLN A 75 3.74 15.79 -27.70
N ASN A 76 4.04 16.92 -27.05
CA ASN A 76 4.91 16.95 -25.88
C ASN A 76 4.29 16.16 -24.72
N THR A 77 3.02 16.41 -24.41
CA THR A 77 2.30 15.68 -23.35
C THR A 77 2.18 14.18 -23.63
N ILE A 78 1.92 13.77 -24.87
CA ILE A 78 1.92 12.35 -25.27
C ILE A 78 3.30 11.72 -25.02
N THR A 79 4.38 12.43 -25.33
CA THR A 79 5.75 11.95 -25.14
C THR A 79 6.08 11.77 -23.65
N GLU A 80 5.69 12.72 -22.81
CA GLU A 80 5.84 12.63 -21.35
C GLU A 80 5.06 11.43 -20.76
N ILE A 81 3.83 11.23 -21.22
CA ILE A 81 2.99 10.08 -20.81
C ILE A 81 3.66 8.77 -21.21
N LYS A 82 4.17 8.68 -22.44
CA LYS A 82 4.86 7.48 -22.93
C LYS A 82 6.08 7.13 -22.06
N ASN A 83 6.94 8.11 -21.78
CA ASN A 83 8.12 7.90 -20.95
C ASN A 83 7.75 7.48 -19.51
N SER A 84 6.70 8.09 -18.95
CA SER A 84 6.18 7.73 -17.63
C SER A 84 5.63 6.31 -17.59
N LEU A 85 4.94 5.88 -18.65
CA LEU A 85 4.43 4.52 -18.78
C LEU A 85 5.56 3.49 -18.89
N GLU A 86 6.59 3.79 -19.67
CA GLU A 86 7.77 2.93 -19.80
C GLU A 86 8.50 2.78 -18.46
N ALA A 87 8.71 3.88 -17.74
CA ALA A 87 9.28 3.85 -16.39
C ALA A 87 8.42 3.05 -15.40
N ALA A 88 7.09 3.16 -15.48
CA ALA A 88 6.18 2.38 -14.64
C ALA A 88 6.27 0.88 -14.96
N ASN A 89 6.34 0.50 -16.24
CA ASN A 89 6.48 -0.89 -16.67
C ASN A 89 7.77 -1.52 -16.14
N SER A 90 8.92 -0.83 -16.25
CA SER A 90 10.18 -1.35 -15.71
C SER A 90 10.11 -1.59 -14.19
N ARG A 91 9.45 -0.68 -13.45
CA ARG A 91 9.24 -0.85 -12.00
C ARG A 91 8.33 -2.02 -11.66
N ILE A 92 7.32 -2.29 -12.50
CA ILE A 92 6.43 -3.44 -12.32
C ILE A 92 7.20 -4.73 -12.54
N GLN A 93 8.01 -4.83 -13.60
CA GLN A 93 8.84 -6.02 -13.86
C GLN A 93 9.82 -6.30 -12.71
N GLU A 94 10.49 -5.26 -12.19
CA GLU A 94 11.36 -5.41 -11.02
C GLU A 94 10.58 -5.92 -9.78
N ALA A 95 9.36 -5.42 -9.58
CA ALA A 95 8.52 -5.87 -8.47
C ALA A 95 8.07 -7.32 -8.65
N GLU A 96 7.74 -7.75 -9.86
CA GLU A 96 7.37 -9.13 -10.19
C GLU A 96 8.52 -10.10 -9.89
N GLU A 97 9.75 -9.77 -10.31
CA GLU A 97 10.93 -10.58 -10.01
C GLU A 97 11.16 -10.72 -8.50
N ARG A 98 11.04 -9.61 -7.75
CA ARG A 98 11.18 -9.60 -6.30
C ARG A 98 10.09 -10.40 -5.60
N ILE A 99 8.87 -10.40 -6.12
CA ILE A 99 7.77 -11.21 -5.59
C ILE A 99 8.10 -12.69 -5.79
N SER A 100 8.56 -13.09 -6.99
CA SER A 100 8.96 -14.47 -7.27
C SER A 100 10.06 -14.96 -6.33
N GLU A 101 11.09 -14.14 -6.07
CA GLU A 101 12.16 -14.50 -5.12
C GLU A 101 11.61 -14.70 -3.69
N VAL A 102 10.67 -13.87 -3.26
CA VAL A 102 10.04 -13.99 -1.93
C VAL A 102 9.16 -15.23 -1.86
N GLU A 103 8.42 -15.57 -2.91
CA GLU A 103 7.61 -16.79 -2.99
C GLU A 103 8.47 -18.04 -2.84
N ASP A 104 9.59 -18.13 -3.55
CA ASP A 104 10.53 -19.25 -3.44
C ASP A 104 11.08 -19.38 -2.01
N ARG A 105 11.47 -18.26 -1.39
CA ARG A 105 11.95 -18.24 0.00
C ARG A 105 10.88 -18.66 1.01
N LEU A 106 9.61 -18.35 0.77
CA LEU A 106 8.51 -18.75 1.64
C LEU A 106 8.29 -20.26 1.62
N VAL A 107 8.47 -20.90 0.46
CA VAL A 107 8.41 -22.37 0.35
C VAL A 107 9.51 -23.01 1.18
N GLU A 108 10.75 -22.53 1.07
CA GLU A 108 11.88 -23.04 1.88
C GLU A 108 11.66 -22.88 3.39
N ILE A 109 11.13 -21.73 3.82
CA ILE A 109 10.82 -21.47 5.23
C ILE A 109 9.76 -22.45 5.73
N THR A 110 8.70 -22.67 4.95
CA THR A 110 7.61 -23.59 5.30
C THR A 110 8.13 -25.01 5.50
N ASP A 111 8.97 -25.50 4.58
CA ASP A 111 9.59 -26.82 4.69
C ASP A 111 10.51 -26.93 5.93
N ALA A 112 11.29 -25.88 6.20
CA ALA A 112 12.15 -25.82 7.38
C ALA A 112 11.35 -25.83 8.69
N GLU A 113 10.23 -25.11 8.75
CA GLU A 113 9.32 -25.09 9.89
C GLU A 113 8.69 -26.45 10.14
N GLN A 114 8.16 -27.12 9.10
CA GLN A 114 7.62 -28.47 9.24
C GLN A 114 8.67 -29.46 9.76
N LYS A 115 9.92 -29.36 9.28
CA LYS A 115 11.02 -30.19 9.78
C LYS A 115 11.34 -29.90 11.24
N ARG A 116 11.30 -28.61 11.65
CA ARG A 116 11.51 -28.19 13.03
C ARG A 116 10.40 -28.70 13.95
N GLU A 117 9.15 -28.59 13.52
CA GLU A 117 7.98 -29.06 14.25
C GLU A 117 8.05 -30.58 14.48
N LYS A 118 8.37 -31.36 13.45
CA LYS A 118 8.58 -32.82 13.58
C LYS A 118 9.70 -33.17 14.56
N ARG A 119 10.73 -32.33 14.71
CA ARG A 119 11.81 -32.54 15.70
C ARG A 119 11.35 -32.18 17.10
N LEU A 120 10.62 -31.07 17.25
CA LEU A 120 10.07 -30.65 18.54
C LEU A 120 9.09 -31.68 19.09
N LYS A 121 8.20 -32.21 18.25
CA LYS A 121 7.25 -33.26 18.64
C LYS A 121 7.97 -34.53 19.15
N ARG A 122 8.98 -34.99 18.42
CA ARG A 122 9.82 -36.13 18.86
C ARG A 122 10.55 -35.83 20.16
N ASN A 123 11.10 -34.64 20.32
CA ASN A 123 11.76 -34.25 21.56
C ASN A 123 10.77 -34.18 22.74
N GLU A 124 9.55 -33.72 22.51
CA GLU A 124 8.49 -33.71 23.54
C GLU A 124 8.11 -35.13 23.96
N GLU A 125 7.94 -36.04 22.99
CA GLU A 125 7.70 -37.47 23.24
C GLU A 125 8.86 -38.09 24.03
N SER A 126 10.11 -37.87 23.61
CA SER A 126 11.29 -38.37 24.34
C SER A 126 11.42 -37.77 25.75
N LEU A 127 11.08 -36.50 25.95
CA LEU A 127 11.07 -35.87 27.28
C LEU A 127 9.98 -36.45 28.18
N ARG A 128 8.81 -36.76 27.61
CA ARG A 128 7.72 -37.45 28.30
C ARG A 128 8.16 -38.84 28.75
N GLU A 129 8.74 -39.62 27.85
CA GLU A 129 9.29 -40.95 28.17
C GLU A 129 10.37 -40.88 29.25
N LEU A 130 11.32 -39.93 29.15
CA LEU A 130 12.34 -39.72 30.18
C LEU A 130 11.72 -39.33 31.52
N TRP A 131 10.71 -38.47 31.52
CA TRP A 131 10.03 -38.05 32.74
C TRP A 131 9.24 -39.18 33.39
N ASP A 132 8.57 -40.00 32.58
CA ASP A 132 7.86 -41.19 33.02
C ASP A 132 8.84 -42.24 33.57
N ASN A 133 10.00 -42.41 32.93
CA ASN A 133 11.10 -43.23 33.46
C ASN A 133 11.64 -42.68 34.78
N VAL A 134 11.89 -41.38 34.92
CA VAL A 134 12.35 -40.84 36.22
C VAL A 134 11.29 -41.05 37.31
N LYS A 135 10.01 -40.95 36.96
CA LYS A 135 8.89 -41.18 37.89
C LYS A 135 8.61 -42.65 38.19
N HIS A 136 9.03 -43.58 37.34
CA HIS A 136 8.64 -44.99 37.48
C HIS A 136 9.10 -45.59 38.81
N THR A 137 10.16 -45.05 39.42
CA THR A 137 10.75 -45.50 40.69
C THR A 137 10.27 -44.68 41.88
N ASN A 138 9.50 -43.62 41.64
CA ASN A 138 9.13 -42.69 42.68
C ASN A 138 7.81 -43.11 43.33
N ILE A 139 7.76 -43.07 44.66
CA ILE A 139 6.56 -43.25 45.49
C ILE A 139 6.16 -41.92 46.10
N CYS A 140 4.85 -41.64 46.10
CA CYS A 140 4.28 -40.44 46.69
C CYS A 140 3.58 -40.79 48.01
N ILE A 141 4.06 -40.26 49.12
CA ILE A 141 3.43 -40.42 50.44
C ILE A 141 2.62 -39.17 50.75
N ILE A 142 1.34 -39.36 51.05
CA ILE A 142 0.37 -38.30 51.31
C ILE A 142 -0.08 -38.40 52.78
N GLY A 143 -0.35 -37.26 53.41
CA GLY A 143 -0.93 -37.20 54.76
C GLY A 143 0.08 -37.18 55.91
N VAL A 144 1.39 -37.12 55.62
CA VAL A 144 2.44 -36.98 56.64
C VAL A 144 2.41 -35.58 57.26
N PRO A 145 2.20 -35.43 58.59
CA PRO A 145 2.19 -34.12 59.23
C PRO A 145 3.52 -33.38 59.07
N GLU A 146 3.50 -32.10 58.67
CA GLU A 146 4.74 -31.33 58.45
C GLU A 146 5.63 -31.23 59.71
N GLY A 147 5.06 -31.32 60.92
CA GLY A 147 5.81 -31.30 62.17
C GLY A 147 6.66 -32.56 62.36
N GLU A 148 6.09 -33.72 62.05
CA GLU A 148 6.78 -35.01 62.15
C GLU A 148 7.85 -35.14 61.07
N GLU A 149 7.57 -34.67 59.85
CA GLU A 149 8.54 -34.59 58.75
C GLU A 149 9.79 -33.80 59.13
N ARG A 150 9.62 -32.63 59.78
CA ARG A 150 10.74 -31.76 60.18
C ARG A 150 11.55 -32.32 61.35
N GLU A 151 10.92 -33.10 62.23
CA GLU A 151 11.54 -33.64 63.44
C GLU A 151 12.30 -34.95 63.16
N LYS A 152 11.66 -35.90 62.47
CA LYS A 152 12.19 -37.24 62.24
C LYS A 152 12.98 -37.36 60.93
N GLY A 153 12.71 -36.48 59.97
CA GLY A 153 13.22 -36.58 58.60
C GLY A 153 12.40 -37.56 57.74
N THR A 154 12.32 -37.30 56.44
CA THR A 154 11.53 -38.06 55.45
C THR A 154 11.94 -39.53 55.36
N GLU A 155 13.25 -39.82 55.43
CA GLU A 155 13.80 -41.17 55.38
C GLU A 155 13.37 -42.04 56.56
N LYS A 156 13.38 -41.48 57.78
CA LYS A 156 12.98 -42.21 58.99
C LYS A 156 11.48 -42.51 58.99
N ILE A 157 10.68 -41.56 58.54
CA ILE A 157 9.23 -41.73 58.37
C ILE A 157 8.94 -42.84 57.35
N PHE A 158 9.68 -42.86 56.24
CA PHE A 158 9.53 -43.93 55.26
C PHE A 158 9.87 -45.30 55.84
N GLN A 159 10.97 -45.43 56.58
CA GLN A 159 11.35 -46.69 57.22
C GLN A 159 10.30 -47.16 58.25
N GLU A 160 9.72 -46.24 59.03
CA GLU A 160 8.59 -46.53 59.95
C GLU A 160 7.38 -47.07 59.17
N ILE A 161 6.97 -46.40 58.07
CA ILE A 161 5.84 -46.83 57.22
C ILE A 161 6.08 -48.22 56.61
N ILE A 162 7.28 -48.49 56.09
CA ILE A 162 7.63 -49.79 55.49
C ILE A 162 7.64 -50.90 56.55
N ALA A 163 8.21 -50.65 57.73
CA ALA A 163 8.26 -51.64 58.81
C ALA A 163 6.86 -51.99 59.34
N GLU A 164 5.96 -51.01 59.40
CA GLU A 164 4.59 -51.20 59.89
C GLU A 164 3.70 -51.93 58.87
N ASN A 165 3.75 -51.53 57.59
CA ASN A 165 2.82 -52.03 56.57
C ASN A 165 3.38 -53.20 55.74
N PHE A 166 4.70 -53.28 55.55
CA PHE A 166 5.38 -54.27 54.71
C PHE A 166 6.50 -55.00 55.47
N PRO A 167 6.17 -55.76 56.55
CA PRO A 167 7.17 -56.38 57.44
C PRO A 167 8.08 -57.40 56.73
N ASN A 168 7.65 -57.93 55.58
CA ASN A 168 8.43 -58.85 54.76
C ASN A 168 9.47 -58.16 53.86
N MET A 169 9.38 -56.84 53.70
CA MET A 169 10.25 -56.04 52.83
C MET A 169 11.48 -55.49 53.57
N GLY A 170 11.40 -55.28 54.89
CA GLY A 170 12.44 -54.67 55.73
C GLY A 170 13.65 -55.56 56.09
N ARG A 171 13.90 -56.67 55.38
CA ARG A 171 15.08 -57.55 55.60
C ARG A 171 16.26 -57.26 54.66
N GLU A 172 16.03 -56.57 53.55
CA GLU A 172 17.10 -56.02 52.70
C GLU A 172 17.32 -54.54 53.05
N PRO A 173 18.58 -54.05 53.15
CA PRO A 173 18.83 -52.64 53.38
C PRO A 173 18.42 -51.83 52.14
N LEU A 174 17.26 -51.17 52.20
CA LEU A 174 16.81 -50.14 51.23
C LEU A 174 17.72 -48.88 51.22
N THR A 175 18.81 -48.90 51.99
CA THR A 175 19.38 -47.76 52.70
C THR A 175 20.53 -47.05 52.01
N GLN A 176 20.93 -47.40 50.78
CA GLN A 176 22.17 -46.81 50.23
C GLN A 176 22.03 -45.72 49.17
N ASN A 177 20.90 -45.56 48.47
CA ASN A 177 20.80 -44.53 47.41
C ASN A 177 19.36 -44.03 47.17
N GLN A 178 18.55 -43.85 48.22
CA GLN A 178 17.22 -43.23 48.07
C GLN A 178 17.35 -41.71 48.20
N GLU A 179 16.98 -40.98 47.16
CA GLU A 179 16.83 -39.53 47.24
C GLU A 179 15.39 -39.20 47.65
N ALA A 180 15.21 -38.81 48.91
CA ALA A 180 13.94 -38.28 49.40
C ALA A 180 13.89 -36.77 49.12
N GLN A 181 13.04 -36.34 48.20
CA GLN A 181 12.86 -34.92 47.86
C GLN A 181 11.47 -34.44 48.27
N GLN A 182 11.41 -33.29 48.96
CA GLN A 182 10.14 -32.63 49.28
C GLN A 182 9.53 -32.09 47.99
N HIS A 183 8.35 -32.61 47.61
CA HIS A 183 7.69 -32.09 46.43
C HIS A 183 6.97 -30.77 46.75
N ILE A 184 7.57 -29.66 46.33
CA ILE A 184 6.86 -28.39 46.21
C ILE A 184 5.98 -28.45 44.96
N THR A 185 4.70 -28.84 45.09
CA THR A 185 3.67 -28.52 44.08
C THR A 185 3.30 -27.03 44.19
N SER A 186 4.24 -26.10 44.30
CA SER A 186 3.92 -24.69 44.05
C SER A 186 4.27 -24.40 42.62
N GLU A 187 3.28 -23.98 41.84
CA GLU A 187 3.40 -23.03 40.73
C GLU A 187 4.85 -22.59 40.48
N ARG A 188 5.58 -23.31 39.60
CA ARG A 188 6.90 -22.90 39.13
C ARG A 188 6.77 -21.73 38.12
N ASN A 189 6.04 -20.69 38.49
CA ASN A 189 6.06 -19.37 37.86
C ASN A 189 6.78 -18.37 38.77
N HIS A 190 7.85 -18.77 39.45
CA HIS A 190 8.80 -17.78 39.94
C HIS A 190 9.65 -17.31 38.76
N SER A 191 9.30 -16.12 38.26
CA SER A 191 9.98 -15.26 37.29
C SER A 191 9.32 -15.11 35.91
N LEU A 192 8.07 -14.64 35.89
CA LEU A 192 7.72 -13.57 34.94
C LEU A 192 7.71 -12.26 35.73
N LYS A 193 8.74 -11.43 35.54
CA LYS A 193 8.74 -10.02 35.97
C LYS A 193 7.65 -9.29 35.19
N SER A 194 6.40 -9.37 35.66
CA SER A 194 5.35 -8.50 35.16
C SER A 194 5.45 -7.16 35.86
N ARG A 195 5.89 -6.16 35.10
CA ARG A 195 5.86 -4.75 35.48
C ARG A 195 4.41 -4.34 35.76
N LYS A 196 4.22 -3.74 36.93
CA LYS A 196 3.10 -2.88 37.33
C LYS A 196 1.76 -3.60 37.35
N HIS A 197 1.26 -3.90 38.54
CA HIS A 197 0.02 -3.39 39.15
C HIS A 197 -0.11 -4.11 40.49
N ASN A 198 -0.14 -3.33 41.58
CA ASN A 198 -0.25 -3.83 42.94
C ASN A 198 -1.61 -4.51 43.15
N ASN A 199 -1.67 -5.82 42.95
CA ASN A 199 -2.67 -6.68 43.55
C ASN A 199 -1.92 -7.69 44.41
N HIS A 200 -2.13 -7.60 45.72
CA HIS A 200 -1.61 -8.53 46.71
C HIS A 200 -2.30 -9.89 46.50
N ILE A 201 -1.77 -10.70 45.59
CA ILE A 201 -2.11 -12.12 45.51
C ILE A 201 -1.57 -12.74 46.80
N LYS A 202 -2.42 -12.81 47.83
CA LYS A 202 -2.14 -13.61 49.02
C LYS A 202 -1.99 -15.04 48.53
N TYR A 203 -0.77 -15.56 48.55
CA TYR A 203 -0.54 -16.99 48.41
C TYR A 203 -1.36 -17.70 49.48
N THR A 204 -2.40 -18.43 49.06
CA THR A 204 -3.19 -19.27 49.94
C THR A 204 -2.25 -20.30 50.54
N ARG A 205 -1.96 -20.19 51.85
CA ARG A 205 -1.27 -21.28 52.55
C ARG A 205 -2.12 -22.54 52.34
N ARG A 206 -1.54 -23.59 51.76
CA ARG A 206 -2.20 -24.89 51.74
C ARG A 206 -2.32 -25.37 53.17
N ASN A 207 -3.54 -25.74 53.56
CA ASN A 207 -3.84 -26.35 54.86
C ASN A 207 -3.66 -27.88 54.83
N THR A 208 -3.35 -28.45 53.66
CA THR A 208 -3.08 -29.88 53.46
C THR A 208 -1.57 -30.16 53.58
N PRO A 209 -1.15 -31.24 54.26
CA PRO A 209 0.25 -31.63 54.32
C PRO A 209 0.85 -31.83 52.91
N ARG A 210 2.15 -31.52 52.77
CA ARG A 210 2.87 -31.69 51.49
C ARG A 210 3.06 -33.17 51.17
N HIS A 211 3.17 -33.49 49.89
CA HIS A 211 3.50 -34.85 49.46
C HIS A 211 5.01 -35.05 49.54
N ILE A 212 5.42 -36.20 50.08
CA ILE A 212 6.83 -36.63 50.11
C ILE A 212 7.04 -37.54 48.90
N LEU A 213 8.05 -37.24 48.07
CA LEU A 213 8.44 -38.09 46.96
C LEU A 213 9.72 -38.84 47.34
N ILE A 214 9.67 -40.16 47.27
CA ILE A 214 10.80 -41.03 47.59
C ILE A 214 11.16 -41.79 46.32
N GLN A 215 12.40 -41.58 45.86
CA GLN A 215 12.94 -42.33 44.74
C GLN A 215 13.49 -43.67 45.23
N LEU A 216 12.89 -44.77 44.79
CA LEU A 216 13.36 -46.10 45.07
C LEU A 216 14.48 -46.51 44.10
N THR A 217 15.37 -47.37 44.57
CA THR A 217 16.50 -47.87 43.78
C THR A 217 16.10 -48.98 42.81
N LYS A 218 15.05 -49.76 43.14
CA LYS A 218 14.50 -50.82 42.29
C LYS A 218 13.02 -50.58 42.04
N ILE A 219 12.59 -50.70 40.78
CA ILE A 219 11.17 -50.64 40.40
C ILE A 219 10.37 -51.74 41.08
N LYS A 220 10.96 -52.94 41.23
CA LYS A 220 10.32 -54.08 41.89
C LYS A 220 9.90 -53.78 43.33
N ASP A 221 10.66 -52.94 44.04
CA ASP A 221 10.31 -52.55 45.41
C ASP A 221 9.05 -51.69 45.42
N LYS A 222 8.90 -50.79 44.42
CA LYS A 222 7.68 -50.03 44.21
C LYS A 222 6.50 -50.93 43.85
N GLU A 223 6.67 -51.81 42.87
CA GLU A 223 5.61 -52.73 42.43
C GLU A 223 5.08 -53.57 43.59
N ASN A 224 5.97 -54.10 44.44
CA ASN A 224 5.59 -54.88 45.62
C ASN A 224 4.82 -54.04 46.65
N MET A 225 5.14 -52.75 46.83
CA MET A 225 4.42 -51.83 47.72
C MET A 225 3.05 -51.43 47.15
N GLU A 226 2.93 -51.30 45.83
CA GLU A 226 1.67 -50.97 45.15
C GLU A 226 0.74 -52.17 44.96
N SER A 227 1.28 -53.40 44.99
CA SER A 227 0.53 -54.65 44.77
C SER A 227 0.01 -55.34 46.04
N SER A 228 0.39 -54.85 47.22
CA SER A 228 0.10 -55.45 48.53
C SER A 228 -1.10 -54.77 49.19
#